data_AF-A0A351CZS1-F1
#
_entry.id   AF-A0A351CZS1-F1
#
_cell.length_a   1.000
_cell.length_b   1.000
_cell.length_c   1.000
_cell.angle_alpha   90.00
_cell.angle_beta   90.00
_cell.angle_gamma   90.00
#
_symmetry.space_group_name_H-M   'P 1'
#
loop_
_entity.id
_entity.type
_entity.pdbx_description
1 polymer ?
#
loop_
_entity_poly.entity_id
_entity_poly.type
_entity_poly.pdbx_seq_one_letter_code
_entity_poly.pdbx_strand_id
1 'polypeptide(L)'
;PENLALSVAGHSIGWWDGDVLEVDTVAMRATALHPRDETMISDGAHIQERFWYNKANQTLVRDYTVTDPLYLAKPFSGRNVSDISARPYQPFDCVDLTGDNNRRQ
;
A
#
# COMPACT_ATOMS: atom_id res chain seq x y z
N PRO A 1 -9.66 -4.49 -14.68
CA PRO A 1 -9.89 -3.38 -15.64
C PRO A 1 -8.91 -3.47 -16.81
N GLU A 2 -9.32 -3.05 -18.01
CA GLU A 2 -8.43 -2.98 -19.17
C GLU A 2 -7.75 -1.61 -19.26
N ASN A 3 -6.51 -1.57 -19.77
CA ASN A 3 -5.73 -0.34 -20.04
C ASN A 3 -5.44 0.55 -18.81
N LEU A 4 -4.96 -0.04 -17.72
CA LEU A 4 -4.52 0.72 -16.55
C LEU A 4 -3.18 1.43 -16.83
N ALA A 5 -3.12 2.73 -16.54
CA ALA A 5 -1.88 3.49 -16.60
C ALA A 5 -0.96 3.14 -15.43
N LEU A 6 0.33 2.93 -15.71
CA LEU A 6 1.30 2.58 -14.67
C LEU A 6 1.60 3.76 -13.75
N SER A 7 1.54 3.53 -12.44
CA SER A 7 1.87 4.51 -11.40
C SER A 7 2.80 3.91 -10.34
N VAL A 8 3.54 4.75 -9.59
CA VAL A 8 4.41 4.23 -8.51
C VAL A 8 3.60 3.47 -7.44
N ALA A 9 2.35 3.87 -7.18
CA ALA A 9 1.47 3.23 -6.20
C ALA A 9 0.60 2.11 -6.80
N GLY A 10 0.58 1.95 -8.12
CA GLY A 10 -0.33 1.03 -8.81
C GLY A 10 -1.78 1.53 -8.87
N HIS A 11 -2.68 0.58 -9.08
CA HIS A 11 -4.13 0.72 -9.08
C HIS A 11 -4.72 -0.39 -8.22
N SER A 12 -5.45 0.01 -7.17
CA SER A 12 -6.03 -0.91 -6.18
C SER A 12 -7.56 -0.98 -6.32
N ILE A 13 -8.10 -2.19 -6.25
CA ILE A 13 -9.54 -2.43 -6.16
C ILE A 13 -9.81 -3.23 -4.89
N GLY A 14 -10.72 -2.72 -4.06
CA GLY A 14 -11.13 -3.38 -2.83
C GLY A 14 -12.57 -3.88 -2.88
N TRP A 15 -12.84 -5.01 -2.23
CA TRP A 15 -14.18 -5.51 -1.96
C TRP A 15 -14.25 -6.18 -0.59
N TRP A 16 -15.46 -6.21 -0.02
CA TRP A 16 -15.69 -6.85 1.26
C TRP A 16 -16.03 -8.32 1.08
N ASP A 17 -15.32 -9.19 1.81
CA ASP A 17 -15.69 -10.58 2.05
C ASP A 17 -15.97 -10.75 3.55
N GLY A 18 -17.26 -10.64 3.91
CA GLY A 18 -17.67 -10.52 5.31
C GLY A 18 -17.03 -9.31 6.01
N ASP A 19 -16.29 -9.57 7.09
CA ASP A 19 -15.59 -8.55 7.90
C ASP A 19 -14.15 -8.26 7.40
N VAL A 20 -13.76 -8.83 6.25
CA VAL A 20 -12.43 -8.64 5.66
C VAL A 20 -12.52 -7.77 4.42
N LEU A 21 -11.72 -6.72 4.34
CA LEU A 21 -11.51 -5.96 3.12
C LEU A 21 -10.36 -6.63 2.35
N GLU A 22 -10.71 -7.28 1.25
CA GLU A 22 -9.78 -7.82 0.26
C GLU A 22 -9.41 -6.69 -0.70
N VAL A 23 -8.12 -6.52 -1.00
CA VAL A 23 -7.59 -5.50 -1.91
C VAL A 23 -6.63 -6.14 -2.90
N ASP A 24 -6.87 -5.87 -4.17
CA ASP A 24 -6.06 -6.32 -5.31
C ASP A 24 -5.38 -5.12 -5.97
N THR A 25 -4.06 -5.13 -6.03
CA THR A 25 -3.26 -4.02 -6.55
C THR A 25 -2.37 -4.47 -7.71
N VAL A 26 -2.52 -3.82 -8.86
CA VAL A 26 -1.76 -4.07 -10.11
C VAL A 26 -1.29 -2.76 -10.74
N ALA A 27 -0.72 -2.81 -11.95
CA ALA A 27 -0.33 -1.64 -12.74
C ALA A 27 0.66 -0.70 -12.03
N MET A 28 1.59 -1.30 -11.29
CA MET A 28 2.68 -0.56 -10.67
C MET A 28 3.74 -0.21 -11.71
N ARG A 29 4.42 0.92 -11.54
CA ARG A 29 5.55 1.30 -12.38
C ARG A 29 6.81 0.64 -11.83
N ALA A 30 7.60 0.03 -12.72
CA ALA A 30 8.89 -0.52 -12.34
C ALA A 30 9.76 0.56 -11.65
N THR A 31 10.15 0.31 -10.40
CA THR A 31 10.88 1.27 -9.58
C THR A 31 11.54 0.59 -8.38
N ALA A 32 12.38 1.32 -7.64
CA ALA A 32 12.92 0.85 -6.38
C ALA A 32 11.85 1.03 -5.28
N LEU A 33 11.39 -0.08 -4.71
CA LEU A 33 10.46 -0.09 -3.57
C LEU A 33 11.15 0.44 -2.30
N HIS A 34 12.39 -0.01 -2.08
CA HIS A 34 13.26 0.46 -1.00
C HIS A 34 14.58 0.95 -1.61
N PRO A 35 14.74 2.27 -1.84
CA PRO A 35 15.90 2.81 -2.54
C PRO A 35 17.26 2.50 -1.89
N ARG A 36 17.28 2.21 -0.58
CA ARG A 36 18.50 1.87 0.15
C ARG A 36 18.88 0.39 0.05
N ASP A 37 17.90 -0.48 -0.13
CA ASP A 37 18.07 -1.93 -0.07
C ASP A 37 17.99 -2.56 -1.47
N GLU A 38 18.01 -1.72 -2.52
CA GLU A 38 17.94 -2.10 -3.94
C GLU A 38 16.77 -3.07 -4.26
N THR A 39 15.71 -3.04 -3.45
CA THR A 39 14.54 -3.90 -3.65
C THR A 39 13.72 -3.32 -4.78
N MET A 40 13.77 -3.99 -5.92
CA MET A 40 13.05 -3.60 -7.12
C MET A 40 11.65 -4.20 -7.13
N ILE A 41 10.74 -3.49 -7.78
CA ILE A 41 9.43 -4.01 -8.17
C ILE A 41 9.26 -3.81 -9.68
N SER A 42 8.71 -4.79 -10.36
CA SER A 42 8.43 -4.74 -11.80
C SER A 42 7.05 -4.15 -12.09
N ASP A 43 6.75 -3.91 -13.37
CA ASP A 43 5.41 -3.57 -13.83
C ASP A 43 4.46 -4.78 -13.95
N GLY A 44 5.01 -5.99 -13.85
CA GLY A 44 4.27 -7.26 -13.76
C GLY A 44 3.96 -7.69 -12.33
N ALA A 45 4.32 -6.89 -11.32
CA ALA A 45 4.07 -7.23 -9.94
C ALA A 45 2.59 -7.10 -9.55
N HIS A 46 2.15 -7.99 -8.65
CA HIS A 46 0.78 -8.10 -8.17
C HIS A 46 0.79 -8.22 -6.64
N ILE A 47 0.00 -7.38 -5.98
CA ILE A 47 -0.12 -7.36 -4.53
C ILE A 47 -1.57 -7.68 -4.15
N GLN A 48 -1.72 -8.68 -3.29
CA GLN A 48 -3.00 -9.05 -2.67
C GLN A 48 -2.92 -8.73 -1.19
N GLU A 49 -3.93 -8.07 -0.65
CA GLU A 49 -3.93 -7.58 0.73
C GLU A 49 -5.27 -7.89 1.39
N ARG A 50 -5.21 -8.22 2.67
CA ARG A 50 -6.36 -8.63 3.48
C ARG A 50 -6.36 -7.83 4.75
N PHE A 51 -7.36 -6.97 4.92
CA PHE A 51 -7.49 -6.12 6.09
C PHE A 51 -8.66 -6.58 6.96
N TRP A 52 -8.42 -6.74 8.26
CA TRP A 52 -9.50 -7.02 9.22
C TRP A 52 -9.19 -6.43 10.58
N TYR A 53 -10.24 -6.16 11.35
CA TYR A 53 -10.11 -5.66 12.72
C TYR A 53 -10.15 -6.81 13.73
N ASN A 54 -9.06 -6.98 14.48
CA ASN A 54 -8.99 -7.92 15.58
C ASN A 54 -9.58 -7.27 16.84
N LYS A 55 -10.83 -7.65 17.18
CA LYS A 55 -11.55 -7.12 18.34
C LYS A 55 -10.91 -7.46 19.68
N ALA A 56 -10.25 -8.62 19.81
CA ALA A 56 -9.64 -9.04 21.07
C ALA A 56 -8.40 -8.21 21.42
N ASN A 57 -7.59 -7.90 20.41
CA ASN A 57 -6.36 -7.11 20.58
C ASN A 57 -6.58 -5.62 20.29
N GLN A 58 -7.77 -5.24 19.81
CA GLN A 58 -8.10 -3.89 19.35
C GLN A 58 -7.16 -3.37 18.25
N THR A 59 -6.74 -4.24 17.32
CA THR A 59 -5.78 -3.90 16.27
C THR A 59 -6.35 -4.03 14.87
N LEU A 60 -5.90 -3.17 13.95
CA LEU A 60 -6.07 -3.38 12.52
C LEU A 60 -4.95 -4.29 12.03
N VAL A 61 -5.30 -5.39 11.38
CA VAL A 61 -4.33 -6.33 10.82
C VAL A 61 -4.40 -6.27 9.29
N ARG A 62 -3.23 -6.27 8.66
CA ARG A 62 -3.07 -6.40 7.21
C ARG A 62 -2.14 -7.57 6.90
N ASP A 63 -2.67 -8.61 6.29
CA ASP A 63 -1.85 -9.60 5.58
C ASP A 63 -1.67 -9.19 4.14
N TYR A 64 -0.51 -9.50 3.57
CA TYR A 64 -0.26 -9.23 2.16
C TYR A 64 0.64 -10.28 1.53
N THR A 65 0.42 -10.52 0.25
CA THR A 65 1.24 -11.35 -0.61
C THR A 65 1.62 -10.56 -1.85
N VAL A 66 2.92 -10.53 -2.17
CA VAL A 66 3.48 -9.91 -3.36
C VAL A 66 3.99 -11.01 -4.28
N THR A 67 3.56 -10.98 -5.53
CA THR A 67 4.09 -11.83 -6.60
C THR A 67 4.73 -10.96 -7.66
N ASP A 68 5.99 -11.24 -7.99
CA ASP A 68 6.73 -10.54 -9.03
C ASP A 68 7.77 -11.52 -9.62
N PRO A 69 7.42 -12.29 -10.66
CA PRO A 69 8.31 -13.33 -11.18
C PRO A 69 9.64 -12.82 -11.74
N LEU A 70 9.75 -11.51 -12.03
CA LEU A 70 10.99 -10.92 -12.53
C LEU A 70 12.03 -10.78 -11.41
N TYR A 71 11.60 -10.41 -10.20
CA TYR A 71 12.50 -10.12 -9.07
C TYR A 71 12.38 -11.10 -7.90
N LEU A 72 11.28 -11.84 -7.79
CA LEU A 72 11.01 -12.76 -6.68
C LEU A 72 10.98 -14.21 -7.16
N ALA A 73 11.86 -15.05 -6.60
CA ALA A 73 11.89 -16.48 -6.89
C ALA A 73 10.63 -17.24 -6.42
N LYS A 74 9.88 -16.67 -5.48
CA LYS A 74 8.60 -17.15 -4.97
C LYS A 74 7.80 -15.98 -4.39
N PRO A 75 6.47 -16.09 -4.23
CA PRO A 75 5.69 -15.05 -3.58
C PRO A 75 6.23 -14.69 -2.20
N PHE A 76 6.30 -13.40 -1.92
CA PHE A 76 6.68 -12.87 -0.61
C PHE A 76 5.42 -12.54 0.17
N SER A 77 5.33 -12.91 1.45
CA SER A 77 4.18 -12.58 2.29
C SER A 77 4.64 -11.93 3.58
N GLY A 78 3.82 -11.00 4.09
CA GLY A 78 4.06 -10.33 5.36
C GLY A 78 2.77 -9.95 6.07
N ARG A 79 2.93 -9.48 7.31
CA ARG A 79 1.85 -9.01 8.16
C ARG A 79 2.22 -7.68 8.79
N ASN A 80 1.29 -6.73 8.73
CA ASN A 80 1.35 -5.50 9.51
C ASN A 80 0.25 -5.53 10.57
N VAL A 81 0.56 -5.04 11.76
CA VAL A 81 -0.40 -4.85 12.84
C VAL A 81 -0.33 -3.40 13.27
N SER A 82 -1.46 -2.73 13.29
CA SER A 82 -1.58 -1.33 13.69
C SER A 82 -2.46 -1.24 14.94
N ASP A 83 -1.86 -0.76 16.02
CA ASP A 83 -2.56 -0.47 17.27
C ASP A 83 -3.35 0.84 17.18
N ILE A 84 -4.29 1.01 18.10
CA ILE A 84 -4.97 2.29 18.28
C ILE A 84 -3.95 3.34 18.73
N SER A 85 -3.92 4.46 18.03
CA SER A 85 -3.10 5.61 18.40
C SER A 85 -3.40 6.07 19.83
N ALA A 86 -2.35 6.24 20.64
CA ALA A 86 -2.47 6.86 21.96
C ALA A 86 -2.83 8.36 21.89
N ARG A 87 -2.69 8.97 20.70
CA ARG A 87 -3.11 10.36 20.44
C ARG A 87 -4.47 10.37 19.76
N PRO A 88 -5.37 11.29 20.16
CA PRO A 88 -6.65 11.45 19.49
C PRO A 88 -6.43 11.90 18.03
N TYR A 89 -7.40 11.57 17.19
CA TYR A 89 -7.46 12.12 15.83
C TYR A 89 -7.44 13.65 15.91
N GLN A 90 -6.52 14.26 15.16
CA GLN A 90 -6.48 15.70 14.96
C GLN A 90 -7.02 15.97 13.55
N PRO A 91 -8.08 16.79 13.41
CA PRO A 91 -8.51 17.28 12.11
C PRO A 91 -7.32 17.84 11.34
N PHE A 92 -7.30 17.57 10.04
CA PHE A 92 -6.22 18.03 9.19
C PHE A 92 -6.41 19.51 8.87
N ASP A 93 -6.03 20.38 9.81
CA ASP A 93 -6.03 21.85 9.67
C ASP A 93 -4.71 22.36 9.03
N CYS A 94 -4.04 21.50 8.25
CA CYS A 94 -2.88 21.91 7.47
C CYS A 94 -3.37 22.72 6.26
N VAL A 95 -2.92 23.97 6.17
CA VAL A 95 -2.95 24.70 4.90
C VAL A 95 -1.98 23.99 3.96
N ASP A 96 -2.50 23.39 2.89
CA ASP A 96 -1.68 22.78 1.86
C ASP A 96 -0.86 23.87 1.14
N LEU A 97 0.42 23.96 1.49
CA LEU A 97 1.37 24.88 0.87
C LEU A 97 2.05 24.28 -0.37
N THR A 98 1.58 23.13 -0.88
CA THR A 98 2.25 22.39 -1.96
C THR A 98 2.51 23.31 -3.14
N GLY A 99 3.80 23.58 -3.38
CA GLY A 99 4.28 24.41 -4.49
C GLY A 99 4.54 25.87 -4.12
N ASP A 100 3.81 26.45 -3.16
CA ASP A 100 3.99 27.85 -2.76
C ASP A 100 5.29 28.08 -2.00
N ASN A 101 5.65 27.16 -1.11
CA ASN A 101 6.90 27.18 -0.38
C ASN A 101 8.15 26.94 -1.26
N ASN A 102 7.98 26.50 -2.50
CA ASN A 102 9.04 26.21 -3.46
C ASN A 102 9.18 27.27 -4.56
N ARG A 103 8.36 28.34 -4.54
CA ARG A 103 8.49 29.49 -5.45
C ARG A 103 9.68 30.36 -5.01
N ARG A 104 10.78 30.31 -5.77
CA ARG A 104 11.91 31.25 -5.59
C ARG A 104 11.60 32.56 -6.34
N GLN A 105 11.78 33.70 -5.65
CA GLN A 105 11.73 35.04 -6.24
C GLN A 105 12.94 35.30 -7.14
#